data_AF-A0ABC9P7X2-F1
#
_entry.id   AF-A0ABC9P7X2-F1
#
_cell.length_a   1.000
_cell.length_b   1.000
_cell.length_c   1.000
_cell.angle_alpha   90.00
_cell.angle_beta   90.00
_cell.angle_gamma   90.00
#
_symmetry.space_group_name_H-M   'P 1'
#
loop_
_entity.id
_entity.type
_entity.pdbx_description
1 polymer ?
#
loop_
_entity_poly.entity_id
_entity_poly.type
_entity_poly.pdbx_seq_one_letter_code
_entity_poly.pdbx_strand_id
1 'polypeptide(L)'
;MPELYVIKKDGVAIDVQTSTAGIVGLNEFIDGKLGDAGAGTVSSVNGHVGEVILTASDVKALPESTIIPTIPGNASAEKDGLMSKTDKAKLDALPVFTFEKVGEA
;
A
#
# COMPACT_ATOMS: atom_id res chain seq x y z
N MET A 1 34.93 25.01 -19.66
CA MET A 1 33.77 24.51 -20.44
C MET A 1 34.32 23.82 -21.68
N PRO A 2 33.78 22.67 -22.10
CA PRO A 2 34.22 22.04 -23.34
C PRO A 2 33.96 22.99 -24.52
N GLU A 3 34.89 23.05 -25.45
CA GLU A 3 34.74 23.86 -26.67
C GLU A 3 33.80 23.16 -27.65
N LEU A 4 32.85 23.90 -28.21
CA LEU A 4 31.91 23.41 -29.21
C LEU A 4 32.39 23.80 -30.60
N TYR A 5 32.57 22.81 -31.46
CA TYR A 5 32.97 23.00 -32.86
C TYR A 5 31.77 22.79 -33.78
N VAL A 6 31.54 23.73 -34.69
CA VAL A 6 30.47 23.65 -35.70
C VAL A 6 31.11 23.52 -37.07
N ILE A 7 30.73 22.48 -37.82
CA ILE A 7 31.17 22.32 -39.21
C ILE A 7 30.33 23.27 -40.07
N LYS A 8 31.01 24.05 -40.91
CA LYS A 8 30.35 24.96 -41.86
C LYS A 8 30.73 24.62 -43.29
N LYS A 9 29.77 24.76 -44.19
CA LYS A 9 30.00 24.81 -45.63
C LYS A 9 29.43 26.12 -46.14
N ASP A 10 30.27 26.91 -46.81
CA ASP A 10 29.90 28.22 -47.36
C ASP A 10 29.31 29.19 -46.31
N GLY A 11 29.82 29.12 -45.08
CA GLY A 11 29.37 29.94 -43.96
C GLY A 11 28.09 29.44 -43.26
N VAL A 12 27.42 28.41 -43.80
CA VAL A 12 26.21 27.81 -43.23
C VAL A 12 26.59 26.61 -42.37
N ALA A 13 26.00 26.49 -41.18
CA ALA A 13 26.21 25.35 -40.29
C ALA A 13 25.63 24.06 -40.89
N ILE A 14 26.36 22.96 -40.74
CA ILE A 14 25.90 21.62 -41.11
C ILE A 14 25.47 20.90 -39.84
N ASP A 15 24.23 20.40 -39.82
CA ASP A 15 23.77 19.49 -38.77
C ASP A 15 24.36 18.10 -39.02
N VAL A 16 25.24 17.67 -38.13
CA VAL A 16 25.78 16.32 -38.16
C VAL A 16 24.81 15.40 -37.43
N GLN A 17 24.16 14.50 -38.18
CA GLN A 17 23.42 13.41 -37.56
C GLN A 17 24.42 12.42 -36.95
N THR A 18 24.31 12.20 -35.65
CA THR A 18 25.10 11.21 -34.93
C THR A 18 24.18 10.22 -34.22
N SER A 19 24.62 8.96 -34.10
CA SER A 19 23.94 8.00 -33.24
C SER A 19 24.24 8.33 -31.77
N THR A 20 23.41 7.86 -30.85
CA THR A 20 23.69 7.97 -29.42
C THR A 20 25.03 7.33 -29.04
N ALA A 21 25.45 6.27 -29.74
CA ALA A 21 26.76 5.64 -29.54
C ALA A 21 27.95 6.52 -29.99
N GLY A 22 27.71 7.53 -30.83
CA GLY A 22 28.74 8.47 -31.29
C GLY A 22 28.93 9.68 -30.37
N ILE A 23 28.09 9.83 -29.32
CA ILE A 23 28.19 10.93 -28.36
C ILE A 23 28.92 10.42 -27.12
N VAL A 24 30.17 10.85 -26.95
CA VAL A 24 31.01 10.49 -25.81
C VAL A 24 30.32 10.88 -24.50
N GLY A 25 30.19 9.94 -23.56
CA GLY A 25 29.60 10.18 -22.24
C GLY A 25 28.08 10.16 -22.19
N LEU A 26 27.37 9.97 -23.32
CA LEU A 26 25.91 9.97 -23.33
C LEU A 26 25.33 8.74 -22.63
N ASN A 27 25.90 7.56 -22.85
CA ASN A 27 25.44 6.34 -22.18
C ASN A 27 25.71 6.43 -20.68
N GLU A 28 26.87 6.94 -20.28
CA GLU A 28 27.22 7.16 -18.87
C GLU A 28 26.32 8.20 -18.21
N PHE A 29 25.88 9.23 -18.93
CA PHE A 29 24.89 10.20 -18.45
C PHE A 29 23.50 9.58 -18.30
N ILE A 30 23.07 8.80 -19.29
CA ILE A 30 21.78 8.11 -19.28
C ILE A 30 21.77 7.05 -18.17
N ASP A 31 22.80 6.23 -18.06
CA ASP A 31 22.95 5.22 -17.02
C ASP A 31 23.16 5.87 -15.64
N GLY A 32 23.77 7.04 -15.53
CA GLY A 32 23.81 7.79 -14.28
C GLY A 32 22.46 8.44 -13.91
N LYS A 33 21.58 8.65 -14.89
CA LYS A 33 20.24 9.23 -14.69
C LYS A 33 19.15 8.16 -14.52
N LEU A 34 19.35 6.98 -15.10
CA LEU A 34 18.44 5.84 -15.15
C LEU A 34 18.93 4.63 -14.33
N GLY A 35 20.21 4.59 -13.97
CA GLY A 35 20.79 3.62 -13.04
C GLY A 35 20.56 4.12 -11.62
N ASP A 36 20.02 3.35 -10.69
CA ASP A 36 19.90 1.91 -10.63
C ASP A 36 18.43 1.49 -10.59
N ALA A 37 17.88 1.02 -11.72
CA ALA A 37 16.60 0.29 -11.75
C ALA A 37 16.69 -1.11 -11.10
N GLY A 38 17.57 -1.26 -10.09
CA GLY A 38 17.68 -2.42 -9.22
C GLY A 38 16.70 -2.30 -8.05
N ALA A 39 15.52 -2.87 -8.23
CA ALA A 39 14.60 -3.31 -7.19
C ALA A 39 13.94 -2.24 -6.29
N GLY A 40 12.90 -1.59 -6.81
CA GLY A 40 11.87 -0.93 -6.01
C GLY A 40 11.11 0.12 -6.80
N THR A 41 9.80 0.25 -6.59
CA THR A 41 8.90 1.25 -7.19
C THR A 41 9.24 2.71 -6.82
N VAL A 42 10.35 2.95 -6.14
CA VAL A 42 10.74 4.23 -5.54
C VAL A 42 12.04 4.75 -6.15
N SER A 43 11.98 5.95 -6.71
CA SER A 43 13.14 6.67 -7.24
C SER A 43 13.71 7.62 -6.18
N SER A 44 15.02 7.56 -5.95
CA SER A 44 15.70 8.49 -5.05
C SER A 44 15.83 9.88 -5.66
N VAL A 45 15.46 10.94 -4.92
CA VAL A 45 15.58 12.33 -5.39
C VAL A 45 16.94 12.97 -5.08
N ASN A 46 17.77 12.30 -4.29
CA ASN A 46 19.07 12.80 -3.81
C ASN A 46 20.21 11.77 -4.02
N GLY A 47 20.04 10.82 -4.94
CA GLY A 47 21.08 9.87 -5.34
C GLY A 47 21.43 8.79 -4.31
N HIS A 48 20.61 8.61 -3.27
CA HIS A 48 20.80 7.50 -2.32
C HIS A 48 20.23 6.20 -2.90
N VAL A 49 20.97 5.10 -2.75
CA VAL A 49 20.59 3.75 -3.15
C VAL A 49 20.41 2.87 -1.91
N GLY A 50 19.53 1.87 -1.97
CA GLY A 50 19.29 0.95 -0.87
C GLY A 50 17.82 0.53 -0.72
N GLU A 51 17.56 -0.40 0.19
CA GLU A 51 16.21 -0.84 0.53
C GLU A 51 15.48 0.23 1.34
N VAL A 52 14.23 0.51 0.97
CA VAL A 52 13.33 1.36 1.76
C VAL A 52 12.42 0.45 2.59
N ILE A 53 12.69 0.39 3.89
CA ILE A 53 11.85 -0.34 4.84
C ILE A 53 10.86 0.65 5.46
N LEU A 54 9.56 0.44 5.22
CA LEU A 54 8.49 1.15 5.91
C LEU A 54 7.94 0.28 7.04
N THR A 55 8.13 0.71 8.27
CA THR A 55 7.54 0.09 9.45
C THR A 55 6.11 0.62 9.69
N ALA A 56 5.35 -0.06 10.55
CA ALA A 56 4.03 0.42 10.96
C ALA A 56 4.09 1.84 11.55
N SER A 57 5.18 2.19 12.24
CA SER A 57 5.39 3.51 12.82
C SER A 57 5.50 4.61 11.75
N ASP A 58 6.15 4.34 10.62
CA ASP A 58 6.41 5.34 9.56
C ASP A 58 5.11 5.84 8.92
N VAL A 59 4.14 4.93 8.76
CA VAL A 59 2.83 5.22 8.13
C VAL A 59 1.70 5.38 9.15
N LYS A 60 2.02 5.43 10.45
CA LYS A 60 1.03 5.45 11.56
C LYS A 60 0.02 4.30 11.48
N ALA A 61 0.44 3.14 10.97
CA ALA A 61 -0.34 1.91 10.98
C ALA A 61 -0.23 1.19 12.33
N LEU A 62 -1.12 0.22 12.54
CA LEU A 62 -1.01 -0.70 13.66
C LEU A 62 0.14 -1.70 13.41
N PRO A 63 0.99 -2.01 14.39
CA PRO A 63 2.01 -3.07 14.27
C PRO A 63 1.40 -4.42 13.89
N GLU A 64 2.17 -5.28 13.25
CA GLU A 64 1.73 -6.64 12.86
C GLU A 64 1.30 -7.51 14.07
N SER A 65 1.81 -7.21 15.25
CA SER A 65 1.44 -7.86 16.52
C SER A 65 0.09 -7.40 17.08
N THR A 66 -0.56 -6.43 16.45
CA THR A 66 -1.84 -5.91 16.93
C THR A 66 -2.94 -6.92 16.65
N ILE A 67 -3.51 -7.49 17.73
CA ILE A 67 -4.73 -8.28 17.63
C ILE A 67 -5.89 -7.32 17.37
N ILE A 68 -6.44 -7.36 16.15
CA ILE A 68 -7.67 -6.65 15.84
C ILE A 68 -8.82 -7.40 16.51
N PRO A 69 -9.62 -6.74 17.39
CA PRO A 69 -10.79 -7.36 17.98
C PRO A 69 -11.72 -7.86 16.88
N THR A 70 -11.98 -9.16 16.84
CA THR A 70 -13.00 -9.74 15.98
C THR A 70 -14.31 -9.77 16.75
N ILE A 71 -15.43 -9.54 16.05
CA ILE A 71 -16.75 -9.77 16.65
C ILE A 71 -16.81 -11.26 17.02
N PRO A 72 -17.13 -11.62 18.28
CA PRO A 72 -17.24 -13.02 18.67
C PRO A 72 -18.24 -13.75 17.76
N GLY A 73 -17.92 -14.98 17.39
CA GLY A 73 -18.87 -15.85 16.70
C GLY A 73 -20.12 -16.12 17.55
N ASN A 74 -21.10 -16.82 16.97
CA ASN A 74 -22.25 -17.26 17.75
C ASN A 74 -21.81 -18.21 18.88
N ALA A 75 -22.49 -18.16 20.01
CA ALA A 75 -22.27 -19.09 21.11
C ALA A 75 -22.49 -20.54 20.67
N SER A 76 -21.71 -21.46 21.23
CA SER A 76 -21.90 -22.92 21.11
C SER A 76 -22.09 -23.55 22.49
N ALA A 77 -22.29 -24.86 22.54
CA ALA A 77 -22.37 -25.58 23.80
C ALA A 77 -21.05 -25.55 24.61
N GLU A 78 -19.92 -25.31 23.95
CA GLU A 78 -18.58 -25.39 24.54
C GLU A 78 -17.87 -24.03 24.62
N LYS A 79 -18.42 -22.98 23.99
CA LYS A 79 -17.76 -21.67 23.87
C LYS A 79 -18.77 -20.53 23.93
N ASP A 80 -18.46 -19.53 24.76
CA ASP A 80 -19.19 -18.27 24.83
C ASP A 80 -19.13 -17.49 23.51
N GLY A 81 -20.21 -16.79 23.18
CA GLY A 81 -20.34 -16.00 21.95
C GLY A 81 -21.63 -15.18 21.90
N LEU A 82 -21.96 -14.65 20.73
CA LEU A 82 -23.18 -13.87 20.51
C LEU A 82 -24.41 -14.77 20.33
N MET A 83 -25.60 -14.25 20.66
CA MET A 83 -26.87 -14.94 20.37
C MET A 83 -27.16 -14.90 18.87
N SER A 84 -27.51 -16.06 18.29
CA SER A 84 -27.90 -16.12 16.88
C SER A 84 -29.31 -15.52 16.66
N LYS A 85 -29.58 -15.03 15.44
CA LYS A 85 -30.94 -14.58 15.06
C LYS A 85 -32.00 -15.67 15.28
N THR A 86 -31.63 -16.93 15.09
CA THR A 86 -32.52 -18.08 15.23
C THR A 86 -32.84 -18.32 16.71
N ASP A 87 -31.85 -18.24 17.58
CA ASP A 87 -32.05 -18.45 19.01
C ASP A 87 -32.80 -17.28 19.65
N LYS A 88 -32.57 -16.05 19.17
CA LYS A 88 -33.40 -14.90 19.53
C LYS A 88 -34.87 -15.12 19.19
N ALA A 89 -35.17 -15.66 18.01
CA ALA A 89 -36.55 -15.97 17.62
C ALA A 89 -37.20 -17.04 18.52
N LYS A 90 -36.43 -18.02 18.99
CA LYS A 90 -36.92 -19.01 19.98
C LYS A 90 -37.24 -18.35 21.32
N LEU A 91 -36.37 -17.44 21.77
CA LEU A 91 -36.57 -16.69 23.01
C LEU A 91 -37.79 -15.78 22.93
N ASP A 92 -37.99 -15.12 21.79
CA ASP A 92 -39.15 -14.26 21.51
C ASP A 92 -40.47 -15.04 21.45
N ALA A 93 -40.41 -16.32 21.09
CA ALA A 93 -41.57 -17.21 21.02
C ALA A 93 -41.93 -17.86 22.36
N LEU A 94 -41.18 -17.60 23.44
CA LEU A 94 -41.51 -18.15 24.75
C LEU A 94 -42.80 -17.51 25.30
N PRO A 95 -43.71 -18.30 25.90
CA PRO A 95 -44.91 -17.76 26.52
C PRO A 95 -44.57 -16.77 27.63
N VAL A 96 -45.20 -15.60 27.60
CA VAL A 96 -45.16 -14.65 28.72
C VAL A 96 -46.15 -15.12 29.77
N PHE A 97 -45.66 -15.54 30.93
CA PHE A 97 -46.50 -15.90 32.06
C PHE A 97 -46.75 -14.67 32.94
N THR A 98 -48.02 -14.28 33.07
CA THR A 98 -48.47 -13.29 34.04
C THR A 98 -49.01 -14.00 35.27
N PHE A 99 -48.55 -13.61 36.46
CA PHE A 99 -49.15 -14.08 37.71
C PHE A 99 -50.34 -13.19 38.06
N GLU A 100 -51.52 -13.78 38.18
CA GLU A 100 -52.70 -13.11 38.71
C GLU A 100 -52.97 -13.57 40.14
N LYS A 101 -53.46 -12.65 40.98
CA LYS A 101 -53.83 -12.95 42.36
C LYS A 101 -55.11 -13.80 42.36
N VAL A 102 -55.05 -14.99 42.94
CA VAL A 102 -56.22 -15.87 43.07
C VAL A 102 -57.18 -15.31 44.11
N GLY A 103 -58.43 -15.04 43.71
CA GLY A 103 -59.54 -14.75 44.62
C GLY A 103 -59.96 -13.28 44.76
N GLU A 104 -59.58 -12.37 43.85
CA GLU A 104 -60.29 -11.10 43.71
C GLU A 104 -61.28 -11.20 42.54
N ALA A 105 -62.56 -11.30 42.88
CA ALA A 105 -63.69 -11.02 41.99
C ALA A 105 -64.06 -9.53 42.09
#